data_AF-A0A151CDV6-F1
#
_entry.id   AF-A0A151CDV6-F1
#
_cell.length_a   1.000
_cell.length_b   1.000
_cell.length_c   1.000
_cell.angle_alpha   90.00
_cell.angle_beta   90.00
_cell.angle_gamma   90.00
#
_symmetry.space_group_name_H-M   'P 1'
#
loop_
_entity.id
_entity.type
_entity.pdbx_description
1 polymer ?
#
loop_
_entity_poly.entity_id
_entity_poly.type
_entity_poly.pdbx_seq_one_letter_code
_entity_poly.pdbx_strand_id
1 'polypeptide(L)'
;MHRHSFIGVSLLVSILAINPLIATELQDRVQTRINSVNQLSGSIAAILHKRGLDEDAADEIADSLVDGKEVLLTQMVDNLAMVLPHEEIVEHLSTIALHRKEIRLDSYDHLVNMVSQIKKRSLDKNTLGQLNIVAKLNSQLIG
;
A
#
# COMPACT_ATOMS: atom_id res chain seq x y z
N MET A 1 -3.33 -26.21 -38.86
CA MET A 1 -2.60 -27.02 -37.87
C MET A 1 -1.23 -26.36 -37.65
N HIS A 2 -1.08 -25.63 -36.53
CA HIS A 2 -0.08 -25.85 -35.45
C HIS A 2 1.40 -25.79 -35.89
N ARG A 3 2.34 -25.06 -35.27
CA ARG A 3 2.40 -24.19 -34.07
C ARG A 3 3.69 -23.36 -34.21
N HIS A 4 3.60 -22.04 -34.11
CA HIS A 4 4.73 -21.21 -33.70
C HIS A 4 4.81 -21.25 -32.18
N SER A 5 5.93 -21.69 -31.61
CA SER A 5 6.39 -21.39 -30.24
C SER A 5 7.62 -22.24 -29.91
N PHE A 6 8.81 -21.76 -30.27
CA PHE A 6 10.08 -22.33 -29.76
C PHE A 6 11.15 -21.25 -29.50
N ILE A 7 10.74 -19.99 -29.33
CA ILE A 7 11.61 -18.89 -28.89
C ILE A 7 10.99 -18.35 -27.61
N GLY A 8 11.26 -19.01 -26.50
CA GLY A 8 10.70 -18.63 -25.20
C GLY A 8 11.20 -19.51 -24.06
N VAL A 9 11.60 -20.75 -24.35
CA VAL A 9 12.13 -21.67 -23.34
C VAL A 9 13.65 -21.53 -23.16
N SER A 10 14.40 -21.03 -24.15
CA SER A 10 15.86 -20.89 -24.02
C SER A 10 16.31 -19.73 -23.11
N LEU A 11 15.51 -18.67 -22.97
CA LEU A 11 15.84 -17.50 -22.14
C LEU A 11 15.70 -17.76 -20.63
N LEU A 12 14.86 -18.72 -20.23
CA LEU A 12 14.69 -19.06 -18.81
C LEU A 12 15.82 -19.94 -18.26
N VAL A 13 16.46 -20.74 -19.12
CA VAL A 13 17.51 -21.68 -18.67
C VAL A 13 18.86 -20.97 -18.46
N SER A 14 19.10 -19.83 -19.11
CA SER A 14 20.37 -19.09 -18.99
C SER A 14 20.52 -18.35 -17.65
N ILE A 15 19.42 -18.02 -16.97
CA ILE A 15 19.47 -17.24 -15.71
C ILE A 15 19.74 -18.16 -14.50
N LEU A 16 19.34 -19.43 -14.55
CA LEU A 16 19.63 -20.40 -13.48
C LEU A 16 21.12 -20.78 -13.37
N ALA A 17 21.94 -20.46 -14.37
CA ALA A 17 23.39 -20.64 -14.31
C ALA A 17 24.12 -19.47 -13.61
N ILE A 18 23.40 -18.38 -13.29
CA ILE A 18 23.96 -17.18 -12.68
C ILE A 18 23.57 -17.16 -11.21
N ASN A 19 24.45 -17.75 -10.39
CA ASN A 19 24.50 -17.66 -8.93
C ASN A 19 23.18 -17.91 -8.16
N PRO A 20 23.05 -19.02 -7.40
CA PRO A 20 21.86 -19.29 -6.59
C PRO A 20 21.50 -18.15 -5.63
N LEU A 21 22.47 -17.33 -5.20
CA LEU A 21 22.25 -16.14 -4.38
C LEU A 21 21.36 -15.07 -5.06
N ILE A 22 21.50 -14.87 -6.37
CA ILE A 22 20.72 -13.86 -7.11
C ILE A 22 19.30 -14.36 -7.37
N ALA A 23 19.13 -15.68 -7.56
CA ALA A 23 17.81 -16.29 -7.67
C ALA A 23 17.02 -16.18 -6.36
N THR A 24 17.68 -16.37 -5.21
CA THR A 24 17.05 -16.19 -3.89
C THR A 24 16.65 -14.73 -3.66
N GLU A 25 17.51 -13.76 -4.01
CA GLU A 25 17.17 -12.33 -3.87
C GLU A 25 16.00 -11.89 -4.77
N LEU A 26 15.92 -12.41 -6.00
CA LEU A 26 14.79 -12.16 -6.88
C LEU A 26 13.51 -12.82 -6.36
N GLN A 27 13.59 -14.05 -5.87
CA GLN A 27 12.46 -14.77 -5.29
C GLN A 27 11.98 -14.10 -4.00
N ASP A 28 12.88 -13.64 -3.14
CA ASP A 28 12.56 -12.89 -1.92
C ASP A 28 11.93 -11.53 -2.26
N ARG A 29 12.44 -10.80 -3.26
CA ARG A 29 11.83 -9.53 -3.69
C ARG A 29 10.44 -9.74 -4.30
N VAL A 30 10.23 -10.81 -5.05
CA VAL A 30 8.93 -11.17 -5.61
C VAL A 30 7.96 -11.62 -4.51
N GLN A 31 8.41 -12.46 -3.56
CA GLN A 31 7.59 -12.92 -2.44
C GLN A 31 7.24 -11.76 -1.49
N THR A 32 8.17 -10.85 -1.22
CA THR A 32 7.93 -9.65 -0.40
C THR A 32 6.93 -8.72 -1.06
N ARG A 33 6.98 -8.55 -2.40
CA ARG A 33 5.97 -7.79 -3.15
C ARG A 33 4.59 -8.47 -3.13
N ILE A 34 4.52 -9.79 -3.31
CA ILE A 34 3.24 -10.51 -3.31
C ILE A 34 2.60 -10.50 -1.92
N ASN A 35 3.40 -10.60 -0.85
CA ASN A 35 2.89 -10.52 0.52
C ASN A 35 2.45 -9.10 0.90
N SER A 36 3.02 -8.05 0.30
CA SER A 36 2.62 -6.66 0.56
C SER A 36 1.38 -6.20 -0.23
N VAL A 37 1.03 -6.90 -1.32
CA VAL A 37 -0.18 -6.63 -2.12
C VAL A 37 -1.48 -6.99 -1.37
N ASN A 38 -1.43 -7.79 -0.30
CA ASN A 38 -2.59 -8.10 0.55
C ASN A 38 -2.40 -7.63 2.00
N GLN A 39 -1.36 -6.85 2.29
CA GLN A 39 -1.06 -6.44 3.66
C GLN A 39 -1.93 -5.29 4.12
N LEU A 40 -2.31 -4.36 3.23
CA LEU A 40 -3.03 -3.16 3.63
C LEU A 40 -4.51 -3.45 3.84
N SER A 41 -5.17 -4.10 2.87
CA SER A 41 -6.56 -4.58 3.01
C SER A 41 -6.68 -5.52 4.20
N GLY A 42 -5.81 -6.53 4.30
CA GLY A 42 -5.79 -7.46 5.43
C GLY A 42 -5.57 -6.79 6.79
N SER A 43 -4.69 -5.78 6.87
CA SER A 43 -4.48 -5.04 8.13
C SER A 43 -5.71 -4.19 8.49
N ILE A 44 -6.37 -3.59 7.51
CA ILE A 44 -7.61 -2.82 7.71
C ILE A 44 -8.74 -3.76 8.15
N ALA A 45 -8.93 -4.90 7.48
CA ALA A 45 -9.92 -5.90 7.83
C ALA A 45 -9.68 -6.45 9.24
N ALA A 46 -8.43 -6.77 9.60
CA ALA A 46 -8.09 -7.23 10.95
C ALA A 46 -8.43 -6.18 12.03
N ILE A 47 -8.25 -4.88 11.76
CA ILE A 47 -8.65 -3.82 12.68
C ILE A 47 -10.18 -3.72 12.76
N LEU A 48 -10.88 -3.79 11.63
CA LEU A 48 -12.35 -3.74 11.60
C LEU A 48 -12.97 -4.94 12.34
N HIS A 49 -12.43 -6.13 12.14
CA HIS A 49 -12.84 -7.33 12.87
C HIS A 49 -12.61 -7.19 14.38
N LYS A 50 -11.44 -6.69 14.79
CA LYS A 50 -11.17 -6.36 16.21
C LYS A 50 -12.13 -5.33 16.80
N ARG A 51 -12.72 -4.47 15.97
CA ARG A 51 -13.75 -3.49 16.36
C ARG A 51 -15.16 -4.10 16.42
N GLY A 52 -15.30 -5.39 16.17
CA GLY A 52 -16.55 -6.15 16.30
C GLY A 52 -17.32 -6.35 14.99
N LEU A 53 -16.71 -6.07 13.84
CA LEU A 53 -17.30 -6.47 12.56
C LEU A 53 -17.11 -7.97 12.35
N ASP A 54 -18.08 -8.58 11.69
CA ASP A 54 -17.92 -9.93 11.16
C ASP A 54 -16.73 -9.99 10.19
N GLU A 55 -16.02 -11.11 10.15
CA GLU A 55 -14.79 -11.28 9.35
C GLU A 55 -15.06 -11.04 7.86
N ASP A 56 -16.10 -11.68 7.31
CA ASP A 56 -16.47 -11.54 5.89
C ASP A 56 -16.84 -10.08 5.56
N ALA A 57 -17.55 -9.41 6.48
CA ALA A 57 -17.92 -8.00 6.32
C ALA A 57 -16.71 -7.05 6.43
N ALA A 58 -15.74 -7.38 7.28
CA ALA A 58 -14.51 -6.60 7.44
C ALA A 58 -13.64 -6.69 6.18
N ASP A 59 -13.51 -7.89 5.62
CA ASP A 59 -12.78 -8.14 4.36
C ASP A 59 -13.45 -7.41 3.20
N GLU A 60 -14.78 -7.51 3.04
CA GLU A 60 -15.51 -6.81 1.97
C GLU A 60 -15.30 -5.28 2.02
N ILE A 61 -15.33 -4.69 3.23
CA ILE A 61 -15.11 -3.25 3.40
C ILE A 61 -13.66 -2.87 3.07
N ALA A 62 -12.69 -3.68 3.51
CA ALA A 62 -11.28 -3.42 3.25
C ALA A 62 -10.95 -3.53 1.76
N ASP A 63 -11.46 -4.57 1.09
CA ASP A 63 -11.31 -4.79 -0.34
C ASP A 63 -11.96 -3.67 -1.17
N SER A 64 -13.16 -3.23 -0.76
CA SER A 64 -13.83 -2.11 -1.40
C SER A 64 -13.07 -0.79 -1.23
N LEU A 65 -12.29 -0.62 -0.17
CA LEU A 65 -11.50 0.59 0.05
C LEU A 65 -10.31 0.66 -0.91
N VAL A 66 -9.65 -0.49 -1.14
CA VAL A 66 -8.49 -0.57 -2.04
C VAL A 66 -8.92 -0.62 -3.51
N ASP A 67 -10.10 -1.15 -3.84
CA ASP A 67 -10.73 -1.13 -5.18
C ASP A 67 -9.75 -1.47 -6.33
N GLY A 68 -8.98 -2.56 -6.17
CA GLY A 68 -7.98 -3.00 -7.14
C GLY A 68 -6.73 -2.10 -7.26
N LYS A 69 -6.62 -1.08 -6.42
CA LYS A 69 -5.47 -0.15 -6.32
C LYS A 69 -4.59 -0.44 -5.11
N GLU A 70 -4.64 -1.65 -4.53
CA GLU A 70 -3.93 -1.95 -3.29
C GLU A 70 -2.44 -1.64 -3.38
N VAL A 71 -1.76 -2.05 -4.46
CA VAL A 71 -0.33 -1.76 -4.65
C VAL A 71 -0.03 -0.27 -4.62
N LEU A 72 -0.86 0.53 -5.32
CA LEU A 72 -0.70 1.98 -5.38
C LEU A 72 -0.94 2.60 -4.00
N LEU A 73 -2.00 2.18 -3.31
CA LEU A 73 -2.35 2.72 -2.01
C LEU A 73 -1.31 2.36 -0.94
N THR A 74 -0.80 1.12 -0.96
CA THR A 74 0.31 0.68 -0.09
C THR A 74 1.55 1.54 -0.30
N GLN A 75 1.93 1.83 -1.55
CA GLN A 75 3.06 2.74 -1.83
C GLN A 75 2.83 4.15 -1.30
N MET A 76 1.59 4.67 -1.39
CA MET A 76 1.25 5.98 -0.83
C MET A 76 1.31 6.00 0.70
N VAL A 77 0.90 4.90 1.34
CA VAL A 77 1.00 4.68 2.79
C VAL A 77 2.46 4.59 3.22
N ASP A 78 3.31 3.90 2.48
CA ASP A 78 4.75 3.79 2.76
C ASP A 78 5.44 5.15 2.71
N ASN A 79 5.09 6.00 1.75
CA ASN A 79 5.58 7.38 1.71
C ASN A 79 5.13 8.19 2.94
N LEU A 80 3.88 7.98 3.39
CA LEU A 80 3.34 8.65 4.59
C LEU A 80 3.98 8.14 5.89
N ALA A 81 4.51 6.92 5.89
CA ALA A 81 5.23 6.34 7.03
C ALA A 81 6.50 7.13 7.43
N MET A 82 6.97 8.04 6.56
CA MET A 82 8.04 8.99 6.89
C MET A 82 7.62 10.06 7.93
N VAL A 83 6.31 10.27 8.13
CA VAL A 83 5.74 11.35 8.96
C VAL A 83 4.94 10.83 10.15
N LEU A 84 4.36 9.64 9.99
CA LEU A 84 3.51 8.96 10.97
C LEU A 84 3.88 7.47 11.06
N PRO A 85 3.71 6.84 12.24
CA PRO A 85 3.79 5.38 12.33
C PRO A 85 2.80 4.71 11.40
N HIS A 86 3.20 3.59 10.79
CA HIS A 86 2.35 2.83 9.87
C HIS A 86 1.03 2.42 10.54
N GLU A 87 1.09 2.00 11.80
CA GLU A 87 -0.07 1.56 12.57
C GLU A 87 -1.11 2.69 12.73
N GLU A 88 -0.67 3.93 12.96
CA GLU A 88 -1.57 5.08 13.08
C GLU A 88 -2.24 5.42 11.73
N ILE A 89 -1.52 5.21 10.62
CA ILE A 89 -2.05 5.40 9.28
C ILE A 89 -3.15 4.36 9.01
N VAL A 90 -2.87 3.08 9.23
CA VAL A 90 -3.85 1.99 9.00
C VAL A 90 -5.05 2.10 9.93
N GLU A 91 -4.86 2.50 11.19
CA GLU A 91 -5.96 2.74 12.15
C GLU A 91 -6.90 3.86 11.66
N HIS A 92 -6.33 4.90 11.05
CA HIS A 92 -7.12 5.97 10.44
C HIS A 92 -7.82 5.51 9.16
N LEU A 93 -7.12 4.78 8.29
CA LEU A 93 -7.68 4.25 7.03
C LEU A 93 -8.82 3.27 7.30
N SER A 94 -8.74 2.41 8.32
CA SER A 94 -9.86 1.56 8.72
C SER A 94 -11.08 2.35 9.19
N THR A 95 -10.87 3.50 9.82
CA THR A 95 -11.97 4.42 10.20
C THR A 95 -12.60 5.08 8.97
N ILE A 96 -11.79 5.45 7.97
CA ILE A 96 -12.27 5.96 6.69
C ILE A 96 -13.07 4.87 5.95
N ALA A 97 -12.57 3.64 5.93
CA ALA A 97 -13.20 2.48 5.31
C ALA A 97 -14.57 2.19 5.90
N LEU A 98 -14.67 2.17 7.23
CA LEU A 98 -15.93 1.96 7.95
C LEU A 98 -17.00 3.00 7.57
N HIS A 99 -16.56 4.25 7.34
CA HIS A 99 -17.45 5.34 6.93
C HIS A 99 -17.63 5.45 5.41
N ARG A 100 -17.06 4.53 4.62
CA ARG A 100 -17.10 4.51 3.15
C ARG A 100 -16.69 5.85 2.53
N LYS A 101 -15.68 6.49 3.13
CA LYS A 101 -15.14 7.75 2.65
C LYS A 101 -14.02 7.51 1.65
N GLU A 102 -13.91 8.41 0.68
CA GLU A 102 -12.83 8.39 -0.29
C GLU A 102 -11.48 8.70 0.38
N ILE A 103 -10.43 8.02 -0.08
CA ILE A 103 -9.05 8.29 0.34
C ILE A 103 -8.35 9.14 -0.71
N ARG A 104 -7.77 10.27 -0.29
CA ARG A 104 -6.89 11.09 -1.12
C ARG A 104 -5.53 11.31 -0.45
N LEU A 105 -4.59 10.38 -0.65
CA LEU A 105 -3.24 10.49 -0.07
C LEU A 105 -2.28 11.31 -0.94
N ASP A 106 -2.69 11.70 -2.14
CA ASP A 106 -1.99 12.59 -3.06
C ASP A 106 -2.22 14.08 -2.75
N SER A 107 -3.33 14.40 -2.07
CA SER A 107 -3.72 15.76 -1.77
C SER A 107 -3.07 16.28 -0.49
N TYR A 108 -2.28 17.36 -0.61
CA TYR A 108 -1.63 18.02 0.53
C TYR A 108 -2.61 18.39 1.65
N ASP A 109 -3.71 19.08 1.33
CA ASP A 109 -4.70 19.50 2.32
C ASP A 109 -5.32 18.30 3.04
N HIS A 110 -5.55 17.21 2.32
CA HIS A 110 -6.10 15.98 2.89
C HIS A 110 -5.10 15.33 3.84
N LEU A 111 -3.82 15.25 3.46
CA LEU A 111 -2.75 14.74 4.32
C LEU A 111 -2.59 15.59 5.59
N VAL A 112 -2.61 16.92 5.47
CA VAL A 112 -2.53 17.83 6.62
C VAL A 112 -3.71 17.61 7.57
N ASN A 113 -4.93 17.54 7.04
CA ASN A 113 -6.12 17.27 7.85
C ASN A 113 -6.03 15.90 8.55
N MET A 114 -5.67 14.84 7.81
CA MET A 114 -5.47 13.49 8.34
C MET A 114 -4.46 13.47 9.49
N VAL A 115 -3.25 14.01 9.27
CA VAL A 115 -2.18 13.98 10.28
C VAL A 115 -2.54 14.85 11.48
N SER A 116 -3.23 15.97 11.28
CA SER A 116 -3.71 16.80 12.39
C SER A 116 -4.77 16.08 13.23
N GLN A 117 -5.70 15.35 12.60
CA GLN A 117 -6.70 14.54 13.29
C GLN A 117 -6.06 13.40 14.10
N ILE A 118 -5.07 12.71 13.53
CA ILE A 118 -4.32 11.64 14.21
C ILE A 118 -3.55 12.20 15.42
N LYS A 119 -2.74 13.25 15.22
CA LYS A 119 -1.90 13.83 16.28
C LYS A 119 -2.69 14.69 17.28
N LYS A 120 -3.96 14.99 17.02
CA LYS A 120 -4.86 15.85 17.82
C LYS A 120 -4.25 17.20 18.20
N ARG A 121 -3.42 17.77 17.31
CA ARG A 121 -2.70 19.03 17.52
C ARG A 121 -2.40 19.74 16.20
N SER A 122 -2.02 21.01 16.31
CA SER A 122 -1.46 21.76 15.17
C SER A 122 -0.12 21.17 14.73
N LEU A 123 0.08 21.09 13.42
CA LEU A 123 1.32 20.58 12.84
C LEU A 123 2.37 21.70 12.77
N ASP A 124 3.60 21.37 13.11
CA ASP A 124 4.73 22.30 12.99
C ASP A 124 5.16 22.44 11.52
N LYS A 125 5.97 23.47 11.22
CA LYS A 125 6.44 23.77 9.87
C LYS A 125 7.25 22.64 9.22
N ASN A 126 7.99 21.85 10.01
CA ASN A 126 8.75 20.72 9.48
C ASN A 126 7.81 19.60 9.04
N THR A 127 6.86 19.22 9.91
CA THR A 127 5.81 18.24 9.56
C THR A 127 5.04 18.68 8.31
N LEU A 128 4.63 19.95 8.23
CA LEU A 128 3.94 20.50 7.05
C LEU A 128 4.80 20.43 5.78
N GLY A 129 6.11 20.68 5.90
CA GLY A 129 7.06 20.54 4.79
C GLY A 129 7.19 19.10 4.31
N GLN A 130 7.26 18.14 5.23
CA GLN A 130 7.32 16.71 4.91
C GLN A 130 6.03 16.24 4.22
N LEU A 131 4.86 16.67 4.70
CA LEU A 131 3.58 16.32 4.07
C LEU A 131 3.45 16.86 2.64
N ASN A 132 4.04 18.02 2.34
CA ASN A 132 4.10 18.55 0.97
C ASN A 132 4.99 17.67 0.07
N ILE A 133 6.09 17.13 0.61
CA ILE A 133 6.94 16.18 -0.14
C ILE A 133 6.16 14.88 -0.38
N VAL A 134 5.50 14.33 0.64
CA VAL A 134 4.68 13.12 0.51
C VAL A 134 3.56 13.31 -0.51
N ALA A 135 2.83 14.44 -0.48
CA ALA A 135 1.79 14.75 -1.46
C ALA A 135 2.34 14.72 -2.90
N LYS A 136 3.52 15.31 -3.13
CA LYS A 136 4.17 15.30 -4.45
C LYS A 136 4.59 13.91 -4.89
N LEU A 137 5.21 13.12 -3.99
CA LEU A 137 5.58 11.74 -4.28
C LEU A 137 4.34 10.91 -4.63
N ASN A 138 3.27 11.04 -3.86
CA ASN A 138 2.02 10.32 -4.09
C ASN A 138 1.33 10.75 -5.39
N SER A 139 1.33 12.05 -5.70
CA SER A 139 0.81 12.56 -6.97
C SER A 139 1.55 11.98 -8.18
N GLN A 140 2.88 11.80 -8.07
CA GLN A 140 3.69 11.19 -9.14
C GLN A 140 3.38 9.71 -9.38
N LEU A 141 2.83 9.01 -8.39
CA LEU A 141 2.42 7.61 -8.55
C LEU A 141 1.12 7.47 -9.37
N ILE A 142 0.30 8.51 -9.41
CA ILE A 142 -0.99 8.51 -10.14
C ILE A 142 -0.79 8.83 -11.63
N GLY A 143 0.26 9.58 -11.97
CA GLY A 143 0.59 9.99 -13.35
C GLY A 143 0.08 11.38 -13.71
#